data_AF-A0A4R6V3P9-F1
#
_entry.id   AF-A0A4R6V3P9-F1
#
_cell.length_a   1.000
_cell.length_b   1.000
_cell.length_c   1.000
_cell.angle_alpha   90.00
_cell.angle_beta   90.00
_cell.angle_gamma   90.00
#
_symmetry.space_group_name_H-M   'P 1'
#
loop_
_entity.id
_entity.type
_entity.pdbx_description
1 polymer ?
#
loop_
_entity_poly.entity_id
_entity_poly.type
_entity_poly.pdbx_seq_one_letter_code
_entity_poly.pdbx_strand_id
1 'polypeptide(L)'
;MAVSTDVGDSAADRVWTVPNVISMVRLLGVPLFLWLVLGPRADLWALAVLALAGLSDWLDGKIARAWNQTSRLGTLLDPMADRLYIFAALLGLVVRDVVPWWLMAILVLRDALIVGALPILRHYGYGPLPVNFAGKAATLCLLYSFPLLFLAGYSGTVGYVAQIVGWAFAIWGTAIYWWAGLLYTVQGLRLIAESRTLDHAPAAGTRPGARTEEEPVGDPDAIERGAQA
;
A
#
# COMPACT_ATOMS: atom_id res chain seq x y z
N MET A 1 36.09 3.33 -33.32
CA MET A 1 34.77 3.74 -32.81
C MET A 1 34.10 2.51 -32.23
N ALA A 2 34.20 2.31 -30.91
CA ALA A 2 33.41 1.34 -30.18
C ALA A 2 33.05 1.99 -28.86
N VAL A 3 31.80 2.43 -28.78
CA VAL A 3 31.14 2.97 -27.59
C VAL A 3 31.09 1.83 -26.57
N SER A 4 31.93 1.89 -25.54
CA SER A 4 31.75 1.08 -24.34
C SER A 4 30.56 1.66 -23.59
N THR A 5 29.46 0.93 -23.62
CA THR A 5 28.22 1.19 -22.89
C THR A 5 28.51 1.50 -21.44
N ASP A 6 28.22 2.73 -21.06
CA ASP A 6 28.04 3.17 -19.69
C ASP A 6 26.93 2.31 -19.09
N VAL A 7 27.30 1.26 -18.36
CA VAL A 7 26.36 0.51 -17.52
C VAL A 7 26.06 1.45 -16.37
N GLY A 8 25.09 2.33 -16.59
CA GLY A 8 24.48 3.15 -15.57
C GLY A 8 23.96 2.22 -14.48
N ASP A 9 24.76 2.11 -13.43
CA ASP A 9 24.41 1.52 -12.14
C ASP A 9 23.14 2.23 -11.67
N SER A 10 22.01 1.65 -12.04
CA SER A 10 20.72 2.28 -11.95
C SER A 10 20.43 2.47 -10.48
N ALA A 11 20.26 3.72 -10.04
CA ALA A 11 20.03 4.08 -8.64
C ALA A 11 18.91 3.27 -7.94
N ALA A 12 18.05 2.60 -8.71
CA ALA A 12 17.02 1.66 -8.27
C ALA A 12 17.53 0.35 -7.64
N ASP A 13 18.71 -0.15 -8.01
CA ASP A 13 19.27 -1.45 -7.57
C ASP A 13 20.24 -1.33 -6.38
N ARG A 14 20.52 -0.11 -5.90
CA ARG A 14 21.30 0.06 -4.68
C ARG A 14 20.49 -0.40 -3.47
N VAL A 15 20.84 -1.59 -3.00
CA VAL A 15 20.37 -2.17 -1.73
C VAL A 15 20.90 -1.38 -0.54
N TRP A 16 22.04 -0.70 -0.67
CA TRP A 16 22.63 0.14 0.36
C TRP A 16 22.28 1.62 0.17
N THR A 17 21.04 1.98 0.53
CA THR A 17 20.64 3.37 0.71
C THR A 17 20.32 3.63 2.18
N VAL A 18 20.52 4.86 2.65
CA VAL A 18 20.22 5.26 4.05
C VAL A 18 18.78 4.87 4.44
N PRO A 19 17.75 5.11 3.59
CA PRO A 19 16.38 4.66 3.90
C PRO A 19 16.27 3.14 4.08
N ASN A 20 16.92 2.33 3.24
CA ASN A 20 16.81 0.87 3.35
C ASN A 20 17.43 0.31 4.64
N VAL A 21 18.55 0.90 5.09
CA VAL A 21 19.16 0.52 6.37
C VAL A 21 18.20 0.81 7.53
N ILE A 22 17.51 1.95 7.49
CA ILE A 22 16.59 2.34 8.57
C ILE A 22 15.32 1.47 8.54
N SER A 23 14.76 1.17 7.37
CA SER A 23 13.67 0.19 7.21
C SER A 23 14.08 -1.20 7.74
N MET A 24 15.33 -1.63 7.52
CA MET A 24 15.86 -2.90 8.02
C MET A 24 16.01 -2.91 9.54
N VAL A 25 16.58 -1.84 10.12
CA VAL A 25 16.68 -1.67 11.57
C VAL A 25 15.29 -1.63 12.21
N ARG A 26 14.33 -0.97 11.57
CA ARG A 26 12.93 -0.95 12.01
C ARG A 26 12.35 -2.36 12.04
N LEU A 27 12.56 -3.15 10.98
CA LEU A 27 12.11 -4.54 10.92
C LEU A 27 12.70 -5.38 12.06
N LEU A 28 13.98 -5.19 12.39
CA LEU A 28 14.63 -5.83 13.55
C LEU A 28 14.10 -5.30 14.89
N GLY A 29 13.55 -4.09 14.92
CA GLY A 29 12.89 -3.53 16.09
C GLY A 29 11.57 -4.22 16.45
N VAL A 30 10.90 -4.91 15.51
CA VAL A 30 9.65 -5.66 15.76
C VAL A 30 9.86 -6.79 16.78
N PRO A 31 10.78 -7.76 16.57
CA PRO A 31 11.00 -8.81 17.56
C PRO A 31 11.51 -8.25 18.90
N LEU A 32 12.28 -7.16 18.88
CA LEU A 32 12.68 -6.44 20.09
C LEU A 32 11.46 -5.90 20.85
N PHE A 33 10.57 -5.19 20.15
CA PHE A 33 9.31 -4.68 20.70
C PHE A 33 8.47 -5.82 21.30
N LEU A 34 8.30 -6.91 20.55
CA LEU A 34 7.52 -8.06 20.98
C LEU A 34 8.15 -8.72 22.23
N TRP A 35 9.47 -8.85 22.26
CA TRP A 35 10.20 -9.34 23.42
C TRP A 35 10.02 -8.43 24.64
N LEU A 36 10.13 -7.10 24.49
CA LEU A 36 9.90 -6.13 25.58
C LEU A 36 8.49 -6.24 26.17
N VAL A 37 7.51 -6.42 25.30
CA VAL A 37 6.10 -6.56 25.66
C VAL A 37 5.82 -7.89 26.35
N LEU A 38 6.36 -9.00 25.88
CA LEU A 38 5.99 -10.33 26.39
C LEU A 38 6.90 -10.83 27.51
N GLY A 39 8.20 -10.53 27.44
CA GLY A 39 9.21 -10.99 28.37
C GLY A 39 9.24 -10.17 29.67
N PRO A 40 10.00 -9.06 29.71
CA PRO A 40 10.14 -8.25 30.92
C PRO A 40 8.91 -7.37 31.21
N ARG A 41 7.93 -7.31 30.29
CA ARG A 41 6.75 -6.42 30.35
C ARG A 41 7.12 -4.95 30.59
N ALA A 42 8.13 -4.50 29.84
CA ALA A 42 8.72 -3.17 29.96
C ALA A 42 7.97 -2.17 29.08
N ASP A 43 6.76 -1.77 29.50
CA ASP A 43 5.80 -1.04 28.65
C ASP A 43 6.32 0.31 28.17
N LEU A 44 6.98 1.07 29.04
CA LEU A 44 7.60 2.34 28.67
C LEU A 44 8.67 2.18 27.59
N TRP A 45 9.48 1.11 27.68
CA TRP A 45 10.50 0.82 26.68
C TRP A 45 9.87 0.32 25.38
N ALA A 46 8.79 -0.46 25.45
CA ALA A 46 8.05 -0.90 24.26
C ALA A 46 7.42 0.30 23.54
N LEU A 47 6.81 1.23 24.29
CA LEU A 47 6.30 2.50 23.75
C LEU A 47 7.43 3.32 23.12
N ALA A 48 8.59 3.41 23.77
CA ALA A 48 9.75 4.13 23.22
C ALA A 48 10.20 3.52 21.89
N VAL A 49 10.32 2.19 21.80
CA VAL A 49 10.67 1.51 20.54
C VAL A 49 9.62 1.78 19.46
N LEU A 50 8.33 1.67 19.79
CA LEU A 50 7.24 1.94 18.85
C LEU A 50 7.24 3.39 18.36
N ALA A 51 7.46 4.35 19.26
CA ALA A 51 7.55 5.77 18.94
C ALA A 51 8.77 6.09 18.07
N LEU A 52 9.94 5.51 18.39
CA LEU A 52 11.15 5.66 17.60
C LEU A 52 11.00 5.03 16.21
N ALA A 53 10.36 3.87 16.12
CA ALA A 53 10.05 3.21 14.84
C ALA A 53 9.15 4.11 13.96
N GLY A 54 8.06 4.65 14.51
CA GLY A 54 7.18 5.56 13.77
C GLY A 54 7.86 6.87 13.38
N LEU A 55 8.72 7.43 14.25
CA LEU A 55 9.48 8.64 13.94
C LEU A 55 10.52 8.39 12.85
N SER A 56 11.17 7.21 12.87
CA SER A 56 12.12 6.81 11.84
C SER A 56 11.47 6.74 10.45
N ASP A 57 10.25 6.20 10.34
CA ASP A 57 9.49 6.17 9.08
C ASP A 57 9.22 7.55 8.50
N TRP A 58 8.73 8.44 9.36
CA TRP A 58 8.44 9.79 8.93
C TRP A 58 9.70 10.53 8.47
N LEU A 59 10.81 10.32 9.19
CA LEU A 59 12.10 10.94 8.87
C LEU A 59 12.66 10.37 7.55
N ASP A 60 12.63 9.05 7.36
CA ASP A 60 13.10 8.39 6.14
C ASP A 60 12.26 8.80 4.93
N GLY A 61 10.94 8.83 5.08
CA GLY A 61 10.04 9.27 4.03
C GLY A 61 10.23 10.73 3.64
N LYS A 62 10.72 11.58 4.56
CA LYS A 62 11.09 12.97 4.27
C LYS A 62 12.46 13.06 3.59
N ILE A 63 13.43 12.30 4.08
CA ILE A 63 14.80 12.25 3.57
C ILE A 63 14.83 11.66 2.14
N ALA A 64 14.12 10.55 1.90
CA ALA A 64 14.01 9.91 0.60
C ALA A 64 13.39 10.85 -0.45
N ARG A 65 12.39 11.64 -0.05
CA ARG A 65 11.79 12.69 -0.89
C ARG A 65 12.73 13.87 -1.14
N ALA A 66 13.52 14.25 -0.15
CA ALA A 66 14.48 15.35 -0.27
C ALA A 66 15.69 15.01 -1.15
N TRP A 67 16.18 13.76 -1.10
CA TRP A 67 17.33 13.30 -1.89
C TRP A 67 16.97 12.54 -3.16
N ASN A 68 15.68 12.38 -3.46
CA ASN A 68 15.18 11.62 -4.63
C ASN A 68 15.77 10.20 -4.72
N GLN A 69 16.12 9.61 -3.57
CA GLN A 69 16.71 8.28 -3.45
C GLN A 69 15.64 7.30 -2.98
N THR A 70 14.79 6.88 -3.90
CA THR A 70 13.78 5.84 -3.66
C THR A 70 14.25 4.52 -4.27
N SER A 71 14.48 3.52 -3.43
CA SER A 71 14.78 2.15 -3.87
C SER A 71 13.48 1.36 -4.03
N ARG A 72 13.43 0.46 -5.01
CA ARG A 72 12.32 -0.51 -5.17
C ARG A 72 12.14 -1.37 -3.92
N LEU A 73 13.24 -1.74 -3.26
CA LEU A 73 13.21 -2.55 -2.04
C LEU A 73 12.62 -1.77 -0.87
N GLY A 74 13.12 -0.56 -0.60
CA GLY A 74 12.61 0.28 0.49
C GLY A 74 11.12 0.60 0.35
N THR A 75 10.65 0.86 -0.88
CA THR A 75 9.24 1.13 -1.18
C THR A 75 8.31 -0.05 -0.84
N LEU A 76 8.82 -1.28 -0.86
CA LEU A 76 8.09 -2.47 -0.47
C LEU A 76 8.27 -2.79 1.03
N LEU A 77 9.48 -2.60 1.57
CA LEU A 77 9.82 -2.90 2.96
C LEU A 77 9.08 -1.97 3.94
N ASP A 78 8.91 -0.68 3.63
CA ASP A 78 8.26 0.28 4.53
C ASP A 78 6.82 -0.15 4.89
N PRO A 79 5.90 -0.39 3.94
CA PRO A 79 4.55 -0.86 4.27
C PRO A 79 4.51 -2.22 4.95
N MET A 80 5.52 -3.08 4.72
CA MET A 80 5.61 -4.39 5.35
C MET A 80 6.02 -4.27 6.82
N ALA A 81 7.04 -3.46 7.11
CA ALA A 81 7.50 -3.21 8.47
C ALA A 81 6.40 -2.57 9.32
N ASP A 82 5.68 -1.58 8.78
CA ASP A 82 4.56 -0.92 9.47
C ASP A 82 3.44 -1.91 9.82
N ARG A 83 3.06 -2.77 8.88
CA ARG A 83 2.07 -3.82 9.13
C ARG A 83 2.56 -4.80 10.18
N LEU A 84 3.83 -5.17 10.14
CA LEU A 84 4.39 -6.10 11.11
C LEU A 84 4.40 -5.49 12.53
N TYR A 85 4.65 -4.20 12.67
CA TYR A 85 4.50 -3.49 13.95
C TYR A 85 3.06 -3.49 14.45
N ILE A 86 2.08 -3.22 13.57
CA ILE A 86 0.66 -3.29 13.92
C ILE A 86 0.30 -4.70 14.40
N PHE A 87 0.73 -5.74 13.69
CA PHE A 87 0.50 -7.12 14.10
C PHE A 87 1.19 -7.46 15.42
N ALA A 88 2.43 -7.04 15.62
CA ALA A 88 3.17 -7.30 16.86
C ALA A 88 2.56 -6.58 18.07
N ALA A 89 2.13 -5.32 17.89
CA ALA A 89 1.45 -4.55 18.93
C ALA A 89 0.10 -5.18 19.30
N LEU A 90 -0.68 -5.57 18.30
CA LEU A 90 -1.97 -6.22 18.52
C LEU A 90 -1.83 -7.59 19.16
N LEU A 91 -0.87 -8.40 18.71
CA LEU A 91 -0.53 -9.69 19.33
C LEU A 91 -0.12 -9.49 20.79
N GLY A 92 0.72 -8.50 21.07
CA GLY A 92 1.13 -8.14 22.43
C GLY A 92 -0.05 -7.77 23.34
N LEU A 93 -1.01 -7.00 22.84
CA LEU A 93 -2.23 -6.62 23.57
C LEU A 93 -3.19 -7.79 23.78
N VAL A 94 -3.28 -8.72 22.82
CA VAL A 94 -4.10 -9.93 22.93
C VAL A 94 -3.53 -10.89 23.96
N VAL A 95 -2.22 -11.15 23.94
CA VAL A 95 -1.57 -12.05 24.91
C VAL A 95 -1.62 -11.49 26.33
N ARG A 96 -1.78 -10.16 26.47
CA ARG A 96 -1.96 -9.48 27.76
C ARG A 96 -3.42 -9.35 28.19
N ASP A 97 -4.36 -9.96 27.46
CA ASP A 97 -5.80 -9.89 27.70
C ASP A 97 -6.38 -8.45 27.74
N VAL A 98 -5.65 -7.47 27.18
CA VAL A 98 -6.12 -6.07 27.08
C VAL A 98 -7.12 -5.94 25.94
N VAL A 99 -6.84 -6.61 24.83
CA VAL A 99 -7.68 -6.63 23.63
C VAL A 99 -8.13 -8.07 23.38
N PRO A 100 -9.42 -8.31 23.11
CA PRO A 100 -9.88 -9.65 22.83
C PRO A 100 -9.36 -10.14 21.48
N TRP A 101 -9.01 -11.43 21.40
CA TRP A 101 -8.42 -12.05 20.20
C TRP A 101 -9.28 -11.89 18.94
N TRP A 102 -10.61 -11.75 19.07
CA TRP A 102 -11.50 -11.54 17.93
C TRP A 102 -11.20 -10.24 17.19
N LEU A 103 -10.74 -9.18 17.88
CA LEU A 103 -10.38 -7.92 17.23
C LEU A 103 -9.14 -8.12 16.35
N MET A 104 -8.15 -8.89 16.84
CA MET A 104 -7.01 -9.30 16.03
C MET A 104 -7.43 -10.13 14.81
N ALA A 105 -8.29 -11.13 14.99
CA ALA A 105 -8.78 -11.95 13.90
C ALA A 105 -9.48 -11.12 12.81
N ILE A 106 -10.30 -10.14 13.23
CA ILE A 106 -11.00 -9.21 12.34
C ILE A 106 -10.02 -8.36 11.51
N LEU A 107 -8.95 -7.83 12.11
CA LEU A 107 -7.95 -7.05 11.39
C LEU A 107 -7.13 -7.93 10.42
N VAL A 108 -6.66 -9.09 10.90
CA VAL A 108 -5.89 -10.06 10.09
C VAL A 108 -6.71 -10.52 8.89
N LEU A 109 -7.98 -10.88 9.10
CA LEU A 109 -8.86 -11.40 8.05
C LEU A 109 -9.02 -10.39 6.91
N ARG A 110 -9.24 -9.11 7.24
CA ARG A 110 -9.36 -8.05 6.24
C ARG A 110 -8.08 -7.93 5.41
N ASP A 111 -6.91 -7.97 6.04
CA ASP A 111 -5.64 -7.88 5.32
C ASP A 111 -5.39 -9.11 4.44
N ALA A 112 -5.75 -10.30 4.92
CA ALA A 112 -5.73 -11.51 4.11
C ALA A 112 -6.65 -11.40 2.88
N LEU A 113 -7.85 -10.83 3.03
CA LEU A 113 -8.78 -10.60 1.92
C LEU A 113 -8.20 -9.65 0.87
N ILE A 114 -7.56 -8.55 1.28
CA ILE A 114 -6.96 -7.59 0.34
C ILE A 114 -5.73 -8.19 -0.35
N VAL A 115 -4.87 -8.88 0.39
CA VAL A 115 -3.69 -9.54 -0.17
C VAL A 115 -4.11 -10.65 -1.13
N GLY A 116 -5.17 -11.40 -0.81
CA GLY A 116 -5.74 -12.44 -1.67
C GLY A 116 -6.48 -11.90 -2.90
N ALA A 117 -7.08 -10.71 -2.82
CA ALA A 117 -7.74 -10.06 -3.96
C ALA A 117 -6.74 -9.49 -4.98
N LEU A 118 -5.54 -9.11 -4.55
CA LEU A 118 -4.51 -8.51 -5.41
C LEU A 118 -4.05 -9.39 -6.58
N PRO A 119 -3.73 -10.70 -6.41
CA PRO A 119 -3.36 -11.57 -7.53
C PRO A 119 -4.52 -11.78 -8.51
N ILE A 120 -5.77 -11.85 -8.02
CA ILE A 120 -6.96 -11.94 -8.87
C ILE A 120 -7.05 -10.69 -9.74
N LEU A 121 -6.94 -9.50 -9.14
CA LEU A 121 -7.02 -8.24 -9.88
C LEU A 121 -5.90 -8.08 -10.92
N ARG A 122 -4.68 -8.51 -10.56
CA ARG A 122 -3.54 -8.56 -11.48
C ARG A 122 -3.75 -9.53 -12.65
N HIS A 123 -4.44 -10.64 -12.42
CA HIS A 123 -4.78 -11.59 -13.49
C HIS A 123 -5.71 -10.97 -14.54
N TYR A 124 -6.59 -10.05 -14.14
CA TYR A 124 -7.46 -9.29 -15.05
C TYR A 124 -6.83 -8.00 -15.62
N GLY A 125 -5.51 -7.80 -15.46
CA GLY A 125 -4.79 -6.66 -16.03
C GLY A 125 -5.01 -5.32 -15.32
N TYR A 126 -5.75 -5.31 -14.20
CA TYR A 126 -5.95 -4.10 -13.41
C TYR A 126 -4.80 -3.92 -12.39
N GLY A 127 -4.24 -2.71 -12.37
CA GLY A 127 -3.28 -2.30 -11.35
C GLY A 127 -3.91 -2.15 -9.96
N PRO A 128 -3.11 -1.92 -8.91
CA PRO A 128 -3.64 -1.70 -7.57
C PRO A 128 -4.61 -0.51 -7.59
N LEU A 129 -5.88 -0.76 -7.22
CA LEU A 129 -6.91 0.26 -7.07
C LEU A 129 -6.40 1.44 -6.22
N PRO A 130 -6.76 2.69 -6.58
CA PRO A 130 -6.34 3.87 -5.85
C PRO A 130 -6.75 3.73 -4.37
N VAL A 131 -5.75 3.81 -3.50
CA VAL A 131 -5.94 3.67 -2.06
C VAL A 131 -6.79 4.83 -1.53
N ASN A 132 -8.00 4.52 -1.07
CA ASN A 132 -8.86 5.49 -0.41
C ASN A 132 -8.18 6.06 0.83
N PHE A 133 -8.22 7.38 0.99
CA PHE A 133 -7.73 8.10 2.17
C PHE A 133 -8.25 7.52 3.50
N ALA A 134 -9.46 6.94 3.48
CA ALA A 134 -10.05 6.22 4.61
C ALA A 134 -9.15 5.09 5.14
N GLY A 135 -8.48 4.32 4.28
CA GLY A 135 -7.59 3.25 4.70
C GLY A 135 -6.37 3.78 5.45
N LYS A 136 -5.78 4.88 4.99
CA LYS A 136 -4.65 5.54 5.66
C LYS A 136 -5.07 6.11 7.01
N ALA A 137 -6.24 6.76 7.08
CA ALA A 137 -6.79 7.28 8.32
C ALA A 137 -7.04 6.16 9.34
N ALA A 138 -7.60 5.03 8.91
CA ALA A 138 -7.82 3.86 9.77
C ALA A 138 -6.50 3.31 10.33
N THR A 139 -5.47 3.16 9.50
CA THR A 139 -4.15 2.71 9.95
C THR A 139 -3.55 3.67 10.98
N LEU A 140 -3.68 4.99 10.78
CA LEU A 140 -3.22 5.98 11.75
C LEU A 140 -4.00 5.88 13.07
N CYS A 141 -5.33 5.75 13.03
CA CYS A 141 -6.14 5.56 14.22
C CYS A 141 -5.70 4.31 15.01
N LEU A 142 -5.47 3.19 14.33
CA LEU A 142 -4.98 1.96 14.95
C LEU A 142 -3.56 2.13 15.53
N LEU A 143 -2.68 2.79 14.78
CA LEU A 143 -1.31 3.09 15.23
C LEU A 143 -1.29 3.91 16.53
N TYR A 144 -2.19 4.88 16.70
CA TYR A 144 -2.35 5.63 17.95
C TYR A 144 -3.06 4.84 19.04
N SER A 145 -4.01 3.98 18.67
CA SER A 145 -4.76 3.15 19.60
C SER A 145 -3.85 2.24 20.41
N PHE A 146 -2.89 1.56 19.77
CA PHE A 146 -2.08 0.55 20.47
C PHE A 146 -1.21 1.12 21.60
N PRO A 147 -0.38 2.17 21.42
CA PRO A 147 0.36 2.78 22.52
C PRO A 147 -0.55 3.26 23.66
N LEU A 148 -1.72 3.80 23.34
CA LEU A 148 -2.70 4.23 24.35
C LEU A 148 -3.29 3.05 25.13
N LEU A 149 -3.63 1.96 24.45
CA LEU A 149 -4.12 0.74 25.09
C LEU A 149 -3.03 0.04 25.92
N PHE A 150 -1.75 0.16 25.53
CA PHE A 150 -0.64 -0.24 26.39
C PHE A 150 -0.57 0.60 27.66
N LEU A 151 -0.72 1.93 27.53
CA LEU A 151 -0.68 2.84 28.66
C LEU A 151 -1.90 2.70 29.61
N ALA A 152 -3.00 2.13 29.10
CA ALA A 152 -4.20 1.81 29.89
C ALA A 152 -3.94 0.80 31.02
N GLY A 153 -2.85 0.02 30.95
CA GLY A 153 -2.44 -0.90 32.01
C GLY A 153 -1.91 -0.22 33.27
N TYR A 154 -1.59 1.08 33.23
CA TYR A 154 -1.09 1.83 34.38
C TYR A 154 -2.23 2.34 35.27
N SER A 155 -2.09 2.25 36.59
CA SER A 155 -3.07 2.78 37.53
C SER A 155 -3.04 4.32 37.58
N GLY A 156 -4.23 4.95 37.59
CA GLY A 156 -4.40 6.40 37.78
C GLY A 156 -5.18 7.08 36.65
N THR A 157 -5.28 8.41 36.72
CA THR A 157 -6.03 9.22 35.72
C THR A 157 -5.49 9.03 34.30
N VAL A 158 -4.16 8.89 34.17
CA VAL A 158 -3.50 8.69 32.86
C VAL A 158 -3.95 7.36 32.22
N GLY A 159 -3.96 6.26 32.98
CA GLY A 159 -4.41 4.97 32.47
C GLY A 159 -5.89 4.96 32.11
N TYR A 160 -6.74 5.59 32.94
CA TYR A 160 -8.18 5.70 32.65
C TYR A 160 -8.46 6.49 31.36
N VAL A 161 -7.81 7.65 31.19
CA VAL A 161 -7.94 8.45 29.96
C VAL A 161 -7.38 7.69 28.76
N ALA A 162 -6.22 7.05 28.90
CA ALA A 162 -5.62 6.25 27.84
C ALA A 162 -6.49 5.06 27.43
N GLN A 163 -7.19 4.43 28.38
CA GLN A 163 -8.15 3.37 28.11
C GLN A 163 -9.30 3.86 27.25
N ILE A 164 -9.97 4.96 27.64
CA ILE A 164 -11.12 5.50 26.90
C ILE A 164 -10.69 5.92 25.49
N VAL A 165 -9.62 6.70 25.40
CA VAL A 165 -9.15 7.24 24.11
C VAL A 165 -8.61 6.10 23.23
N GLY A 166 -7.87 5.15 23.81
CA GLY A 166 -7.34 3.98 23.13
C GLY A 166 -8.44 3.10 22.53
N TRP A 167 -9.50 2.81 23.30
CA TRP A 167 -10.65 2.05 22.81
C TRP A 167 -11.48 2.82 21.78
N ALA A 168 -11.64 4.14 21.95
CA ALA A 168 -12.31 4.96 20.94
C ALA A 168 -11.56 4.87 19.59
N PHE A 169 -10.24 5.04 19.59
CA PHE A 169 -9.43 4.87 18.39
C PHE A 169 -9.44 3.43 17.86
N ALA A 170 -9.48 2.41 18.72
CA ALA A 170 -9.55 1.01 18.30
C ALA A 170 -10.84 0.73 17.53
N ILE A 171 -11.98 1.15 18.10
CA ILE A 171 -13.31 0.89 17.53
C ILE A 171 -13.50 1.67 16.24
N TRP A 172 -13.26 2.99 16.27
CA TRP A 172 -13.39 3.83 15.09
C TRP A 172 -12.37 3.46 14.01
N GLY A 173 -11.12 3.21 14.40
CA GLY A 173 -10.07 2.75 13.51
C GLY A 173 -10.45 1.44 12.82
N THR A 174 -10.91 0.44 13.57
CA THR A 174 -11.38 -0.84 13.02
C THR A 174 -12.57 -0.67 12.09
N ALA A 175 -13.55 0.16 12.45
CA ALA A 175 -14.73 0.42 11.62
C ALA A 175 -14.33 1.06 10.27
N ILE A 176 -13.48 2.09 10.29
CA ILE A 176 -12.97 2.73 9.06
C ILE A 176 -12.09 1.74 8.28
N TYR A 177 -11.33 0.88 8.95
CA TYR A 177 -10.48 -0.14 8.32
C TYR A 177 -11.30 -1.13 7.49
N TRP A 178 -12.41 -1.59 8.06
CA TRP A 178 -13.36 -2.48 7.39
C TRP A 178 -14.14 -1.78 6.30
N TRP A 179 -14.61 -0.56 6.54
CA TRP A 179 -15.27 0.24 5.53
C TRP A 179 -14.37 0.45 4.29
N ALA A 180 -13.10 0.80 4.50
CA ALA A 180 -12.13 0.94 3.43
C ALA A 180 -11.86 -0.39 2.71
N GLY A 181 -11.80 -1.51 3.44
CA GLY A 181 -11.65 -2.85 2.85
C GLY A 181 -12.85 -3.27 2.01
N LEU A 182 -14.06 -2.97 2.47
CA LEU A 182 -15.30 -3.26 1.76
C LEU A 182 -15.40 -2.43 0.47
N LEU A 183 -15.08 -1.13 0.54
CA LEU A 183 -15.00 -0.27 -0.65
C LEU A 183 -14.01 -0.81 -1.68
N TYR A 184 -12.83 -1.28 -1.23
CA TYR A 184 -11.83 -1.88 -2.11
C TYR A 184 -12.36 -3.14 -2.79
N THR A 185 -13.02 -4.01 -2.02
CA THR A 185 -13.59 -5.27 -2.52
C THR A 185 -14.70 -5.01 -3.54
N VAL A 186 -15.61 -4.07 -3.25
CA VAL A 186 -16.71 -3.69 -4.15
C VAL A 186 -16.17 -3.06 -5.45
N GLN A 187 -15.15 -2.20 -5.37
CA GLN A 187 -14.51 -1.63 -6.56
C GLN A 187 -13.83 -2.71 -7.41
N GLY A 188 -13.14 -3.66 -6.78
CA GLY A 188 -12.54 -4.80 -7.47
C GLY A 188 -13.57 -5.67 -8.18
N LEU A 189 -14.69 -5.98 -7.52
CA LEU A 189 -15.77 -6.78 -8.11
C LEU A 189 -16.45 -6.05 -9.28
N ARG A 190 -16.63 -4.73 -9.21
CA ARG A 190 -17.20 -3.94 -10.32
C ARG A 190 -16.30 -3.96 -11.56
N LEU A 191 -14.98 -3.84 -11.40
CA LEU A 191 -14.03 -3.93 -12.51
C LEU A 191 -14.04 -5.32 -13.18
N ILE A 192 -14.16 -6.39 -12.38
CA ILE A 192 -14.28 -7.75 -12.92
C ILE A 192 -15.62 -7.94 -13.65
N ALA A 193 -16.70 -7.31 -13.18
CA ALA A 193 -18.00 -7.36 -13.85
C ALA A 193 -17.99 -6.61 -15.19
N GLU A 194 -17.37 -5.43 -15.25
CA GLU A 194 -17.25 -4.62 -16.47
C GLU A 194 -16.38 -5.28 -17.54
N SER A 195 -15.28 -5.94 -17.15
CA SER A 195 -14.43 -6.70 -18.10
C SER A 195 -15.17 -7.88 -18.73
N ARG A 196 -15.99 -8.61 -17.96
CA ARG A 196 -16.83 -9.70 -18.51
C ARG A 196 -17.87 -9.24 -19.52
N THR A 197 -18.41 -8.03 -19.37
CA THR A 197 -19.39 -7.50 -20.33
C THR A 197 -18.78 -7.11 -21.68
N LEU A 198 -17.48 -6.76 -21.72
CA LEU A 198 -16.78 -6.45 -22.96
C LEU A 198 -16.40 -7.72 -23.76
N ASP A 199 -16.03 -8.80 -23.08
CA ASP A 199 -15.74 -10.09 -23.72
C ASP A 199 -17.00 -10.77 -24.31
N HIS A 200 -18.19 -10.44 -23.80
CA HIS A 200 -19.46 -11.01 -24.24
C HIS A 200 -20.24 -10.11 -25.21
N ALA A 201 -19.70 -8.95 -25.60
CA ALA A 201 -20.28 -8.20 -26.70
C ALA A 201 -20.15 -9.05 -27.97
N PRO A 202 -21.27 -9.47 -28.62
CA PRO A 202 -21.18 -10.14 -29.90
C PRO A 202 -20.42 -9.21 -30.82
N ALA A 203 -19.37 -9.70 -31.48
CA ALA A 203 -18.64 -8.97 -32.50
C ALA A 203 -19.66 -8.34 -33.45
N ALA A 204 -19.92 -7.04 -33.26
CA ALA A 204 -20.91 -6.32 -34.03
C ALA A 204 -20.31 -6.12 -35.42
N GLY A 205 -20.53 -7.14 -36.26
CA GLY A 205 -20.39 -7.12 -37.70
C GLY A 205 -19.10 -6.52 -38.22
N THR A 206 -18.06 -7.34 -38.36
CA THR A 206 -17.20 -7.22 -39.54
C THR A 206 -18.12 -7.25 -40.77
N ARG A 207 -18.41 -6.10 -41.38
CA ARG A 207 -19.01 -6.05 -42.71
C ARG A 207 -17.94 -6.52 -43.69
N PRO A 208 -18.06 -7.68 -44.35
CA PRO A 208 -17.14 -8.07 -45.40
C PRO A 208 -17.54 -7.32 -46.66
N GLY A 209 -16.67 -6.44 -47.16
CA GLY A 209 -16.76 -5.88 -48.50
C GLY A 209 -17.14 -4.40 -48.57
N ALA A 210 -16.18 -3.52 -48.26
CA ALA A 210 -16.01 -2.32 -49.06
C ALA A 210 -14.75 -2.58 -49.89
N ARG A 211 -14.95 -2.99 -51.15
CA ARG A 211 -13.88 -3.04 -52.14
C ARG A 211 -13.28 -1.65 -52.22
N THR A 212 -11.96 -1.59 -52.11
CA THR A 212 -11.13 -0.48 -52.55
C THR A 212 -11.54 -0.17 -54.00
N GLU A 213 -12.26 0.92 -54.21
CA GLU A 213 -12.29 1.53 -55.53
C GLU A 213 -10.87 2.08 -55.74
N GLU A 214 -10.18 1.48 -56.70
CA GLU A 214 -8.91 1.99 -57.21
C GLU A 214 -9.15 3.42 -57.71
N GLU A 215 -8.60 4.41 -57.01
CA GLU A 215 -8.40 5.73 -57.61
C GLU A 215 -7.42 5.57 -58.78
N PRO A 216 -7.75 6.05 -59.99
CA PRO A 216 -6.80 6.04 -61.07
C PRO A 216 -5.72 7.08 -60.75
N VAL A 217 -4.47 6.60 -60.70
CA VAL A 217 -3.26 7.42 -60.62
C VAL A 217 -3.35 8.53 -61.68
N GLY A 218 -3.48 9.77 -61.22
CA GLY A 218 -3.49 10.95 -62.06
C GLY A 218 -2.15 11.11 -62.80
N ASP A 219 -2.28 11.26 -64.11
CA ASP A 219 -1.22 11.55 -65.08
C ASP A 219 -0.38 12.79 -64.66
N PRO A 220 0.97 12.68 -64.55
CA PRO A 220 1.83 13.79 -64.13
C PRO A 220 1.89 14.98 -65.10
N ASP A 221 1.39 14.86 -66.34
CA ASP A 221 1.66 15.84 -67.41
C ASP A 221 0.58 16.95 -67.57
N ALA A 222 -0.35 17.08 -66.62
CA ALA A 222 -1.43 18.06 -66.71
C ALA A 222 -1.06 19.51 -66.28
N ILE A 223 0.11 19.72 -65.66
CA ILE A 223 0.46 21.04 -65.08
C ILE A 223 1.06 22.03 -66.10
N GLU A 224 1.59 21.59 -67.24
CA GLU A 224 2.31 22.49 -68.17
C GLU A 224 1.44 23.19 -69.24
N ARG A 225 0.15 22.85 -69.40
CA ARG A 225 -0.69 23.43 -70.47
C ARG A 225 -1.54 24.64 -70.07
N GLY A 226 -1.44 25.12 -68.83
CA GLY A 226 -2.28 26.22 -68.31
C GLY A 226 -1.68 27.63 -68.38
N ALA A 227 -0.43 27.80 -68.81
CA ALA A 227 0.31 29.06 -68.63
C ALA A 227 0.61 29.86 -69.92
N GLN A 228 -0.02 29.53 -71.06
CA GLN A 228 0.23 30.23 -72.34
C GLN A 228 -1.04 30.64 -73.12
N ALA A 229 -2.14 30.96 -72.44
CA ALA A 229 -3.32 31.57 -73.07
C ALA A 229 -3.65 32.92 -72.43
#